data_AF-A0A645J223-F1
#
_entry.id   AF-A0A645J223-F1
#
_cell.length_a   1.000
_cell.length_b   1.000
_cell.length_c   1.000
_cell.angle_alpha   90.00
_cell.angle_beta   90.00
_cell.angle_gamma   90.00
#
_symmetry.space_group_name_H-M   'P 1'
#
loop_
_entity.id
_entity.type
_entity.pdbx_description
1 polymer ?
#
loop_
_entity_poly.entity_id
_entity_poly.type
_entity_poly.pdbx_seq_one_letter_code
_entity_poly.pdbx_strand_id
1 'polypeptide(L)' 'MPGIVLTMTGFNADNAVQTDSALLGIRLLLAVFPAILVAVLYYIVSCYNLTDEQLIKYGKEIEMKNEKK' A
#
# COMPACT_ATOMS: atom_id res chain seq x y z
N MET A 1 11.42 4.62 2.30
CA MET A 1 10.77 5.31 1.17
C MET A 1 10.65 6.83 1.38
N PRO A 2 10.19 7.37 2.53
CA PRO A 2 9.98 8.82 2.68
C PRO A 2 11.27 9.65 2.60
N GLY A 3 12.35 9.17 3.20
CA GLY A 3 13.61 9.90 3.31
C GLY A 3 14.34 10.17 1.99
N ILE A 4 14.16 9.32 0.96
CA ILE A 4 14.83 9.47 -0.34
C ILE A 4 14.20 10.60 -1.14
N VAL A 5 12.87 10.69 -1.13
CA VAL A 5 12.15 11.74 -1.85
C VAL A 5 12.43 13.09 -1.20
N LEU A 6 12.44 13.15 0.13
CA LEU A 6 12.74 14.38 0.88
C LEU A 6 14.15 14.91 0.59
N THR A 7 15.16 14.04 0.54
CA THR A 7 16.53 14.46 0.18
C THR A 7 16.65 14.86 -1.29
N MET A 8 15.97 14.17 -2.22
CA MET A 8 15.96 14.58 -3.64
C MET A 8 15.26 15.91 -3.88
N THR A 9 14.25 16.25 -3.09
CA THR A 9 13.49 17.51 -3.23
C THR A 9 14.16 18.68 -2.49
N GLY A 10 15.30 18.46 -1.85
CA GLY A 10 16.04 19.50 -1.11
C GLY A 10 15.35 19.94 0.18
N PHE A 11 14.61 19.04 0.83
CA PHE A 11 13.97 19.31 2.11
C PHE A 11 15.03 19.62 3.18
N ASN A 12 14.85 20.71 3.91
CA ASN A 12 15.74 21.11 5.01
C ASN A 12 14.94 21.36 6.28
N ALA A 13 15.06 20.49 7.28
CA ALA A 13 14.28 20.58 8.53
C ALA A 13 14.53 21.86 9.34
N ASP A 14 15.67 22.53 9.16
CA ASP A 14 16.03 23.76 9.88
C ASP A 14 15.42 25.03 9.24
N ASN A 15 14.85 24.92 8.03
CA ASN A 15 14.22 26.06 7.36
C ASN A 15 12.77 26.26 7.82
N ALA A 16 12.47 27.46 8.34
CA ALA A 16 11.12 27.86 8.75
C ALA A 16 10.10 27.88 7.59
N VAL A 17 10.57 28.17 6.37
CA VAL A 17 9.77 28.09 5.14
C VAL A 17 10.53 27.24 4.13
N GLN A 18 9.89 26.16 3.66
CA GLN A 18 10.46 25.26 2.66
C GLN A 18 10.40 25.87 1.26
N THR A 19 11.30 25.44 0.37
CA THR A 19 11.25 25.81 -1.04
C THR A 19 10.02 25.20 -1.73
N ASP A 20 9.49 25.85 -2.76
CA ASP A 20 8.30 25.38 -3.48
C ASP A 20 8.45 23.95 -4.02
N SER A 21 9.68 23.58 -4.42
CA SER A 21 10.02 22.23 -4.86
C SER A 21 9.89 21.19 -3.75
N ALA A 22 10.39 21.50 -2.54
CA ALA A 22 10.26 20.62 -1.37
C ALA A 22 8.79 20.45 -0.95
N LEU A 23 8.01 21.53 -1.03
CA LEU A 23 6.58 21.52 -0.68
C LEU A 23 5.76 20.66 -1.67
N LEU A 24 6.06 20.76 -2.96
CA LEU A 24 5.46 19.91 -3.99
C LEU A 24 5.88 18.44 -3.83
N GLY A 25 7.15 18.19 -3.51
CA GLY A 25 7.69 16.87 -3.21
C GLY A 25 6.96 16.17 -2.06
N ILE A 26 6.75 16.89 -0.95
CA ILE A 26 5.99 16.40 0.20
C ILE A 26 4.54 16.08 -0.20
N ARG A 27 3.89 16.96 -0.97
CA ARG A 27 2.51 16.76 -1.41
C ARG A 27 2.34 15.51 -2.28
N LEU A 28 3.27 15.28 -3.20
CA LEU A 28 3.28 14.07 -4.04
C LEU A 28 3.50 12.80 -3.22
N LEU A 29 4.38 12.87 -2.21
CA LEU A 29 4.69 11.74 -1.33
C LEU A 29 3.46 11.31 -0.52
N LEU A 30 2.66 12.27 -0.04
CA LEU A 30 1.47 12.01 0.76
C LEU A 30 0.21 11.70 -0.06
N ALA A 31 0.08 12.24 -1.27
CA ALA A 31 -1.13 12.07 -2.07
C ALA A 31 -1.01 11.00 -3.15
N VAL A 32 0.06 11.02 -3.94
CA VAL A 32 0.17 10.21 -5.16
C VAL A 32 0.71 8.82 -4.87
N PHE A 33 1.77 8.71 -4.06
CA PHE A 33 2.34 7.41 -3.70
C PHE A 33 1.32 6.50 -2.98
N PRO A 34 0.55 6.99 -1.99
CA PRO A 34 -0.47 6.16 -1.34
C PRO A 34 -1.60 5.78 -2.30
N ALA A 35 -2.03 6.68 -3.19
CA ALA A 35 -3.04 6.37 -4.19
C ALA A 35 -2.61 5.25 -5.15
N ILE A 36 -1.35 5.25 -5.60
CA ILE A 36 -0.79 4.20 -6.45
C ILE A 36 -0.74 2.87 -5.68
N LEU A 37 -0.29 2.88 -4.43
CA LEU A 37 -0.26 1.67 -3.59
C LEU A 37 -1.65 1.06 -3.42
N VAL A 38 -2.66 1.89 -3.18
CA VAL A 38 -4.06 1.45 -3.09
C VAL A 38 -4.56 0.89 -4.43
N ALA A 39 -4.25 1.56 -5.54
CA ALA A 39 -4.64 1.09 -6.87
C ALA A 39 -4.02 -0.28 -7.19
N VAL A 40 -2.74 -0.48 -6.86
CA VAL A 40 -2.05 -1.77 -7.01
C VAL A 40 -2.68 -2.83 -6.12
N LEU A 41 -2.96 -2.51 -4.85
CA LEU A 41 -3.65 -3.43 -3.93
C LEU A 41 -5.04 -3.81 -4.44
N TYR A 42 -5.81 -2.83 -4.90
CA TYR A 42 -7.13 -3.06 -5.48
C TYR A 42 -7.05 -3.98 -6.70
N TYR A 43 -6.06 -3.75 -7.58
CA TYR A 43 -5.81 -4.61 -8.73
C TYR A 43 -5.46 -6.04 -8.32
N ILE A 44 -4.55 -6.20 -7.35
CA ILE A 44 -4.15 -7.50 -6.83
C ILE A 44 -5.37 -8.24 -6.26
N VAL A 45 -6.16 -7.59 -5.39
CA VAL A 45 -7.40 -8.15 -4.82
C VAL A 45 -8.38 -8.55 -5.92
N SER A 46 -8.52 -7.74 -6.97
CA SER A 46 -9.42 -8.05 -8.09
C SER A 46 -8.97 -9.29 -8.89
N CYS A 47 -7.67 -9.61 -8.88
CA CYS A 47 -7.14 -10.84 -9.48
C CYS A 47 -7.29 -12.08 -8.59
N TYR A 48 -7.58 -11.92 -7.29
CA TYR A 48 -8.00 -13.05 -6.46
C TYR A 48 -9.46 -13.37 -6.78
N ASN A 49 -9.67 -14.44 -7.54
CA ASN A 49 -11.00 -15.07 -7.66
C ASN A 49 -11.36 -15.70 -6.30
N LEU A 50 -11.81 -14.87 -5.34
CA LEU A 50 -12.60 -15.33 -4.19
C LEU A 50 -14.00 -15.71 -4.70
N THR A 51 -14.05 -16.71 -5.57
CA THR A 51 -15.32 -17.34 -5.90
C THR A 51 -15.79 -18.10 -4.65
N ASP A 52 -17.09 -18.09 -4.37
CA ASP A 52 -17.66 -18.80 -3.22
C ASP A 52 -17.22 -20.28 -3.17
N GLU A 53 -16.99 -20.91 -4.33
CA GLU A 53 -16.43 -22.26 -4.44
C GLU A 53 -15.03 -22.41 -3.82
N GLN A 54 -14.13 -21.43 -4.02
CA GLN A 54 -12.78 -21.44 -3.43
C GLN A 54 -12.87 -21.25 -1.92
N LEU A 55 -13.75 -20.36 -1.45
CA LEU A 55 -13.99 -20.14 -0.02
C LEU A 55 -14.52 -21.41 0.67
N ILE A 56 -15.49 -22.09 0.05
CA ILE A 56 -16.02 -23.36 0.56
C ILE A 56 -14.94 -24.45 0.57
N LYS A 57 -14.10 -24.51 -0.47
CA LYS A 57 -12.98 -25.47 -0.53
C LYS A 57 -11.99 -25.25 0.62
N TYR A 58 -11.56 -24.01 0.85
CA TYR A 58 -10.66 -23.69 1.96
C TYR A 58 -11.30 -23.95 3.33
N GLY A 59 -12.59 -23.63 3.51
CA GLY A 59 -13.33 -23.92 4.74
C GLY A 59 -13.37 -25.42 5.06
N LYS A 60 -13.69 -26.26 4.06
CA LYS A 60 -13.69 -27.72 4.20
C LYS A 60 -12.30 -28.29 4.52
N GLU A 61 -11.25 -27.76 3.88
CA GLU A 61 -9.88 -28.19 4.16
C GLU A 61 -9.43 -27.84 5.60
N ILE A 62 -9.90 -26.72 6.14
CA ILE A 62 -9.64 -26.31 7.53
C ILE A 62 -10.41 -27.21 8.51
N GLU A 63 -11.70 -27.48 8.25
CA GLU A 63 -12.52 -28.38 9.08
C GLU A 63 -11.94 -29.80 9.13
N MET A 64 -11.58 -30.38 7.98
CA MET A 64 -10.99 -31.71 7.91
C MET A 64 -9.64 -31.83 8.64
N LYS A 65 -8.87 -30.74 8.72
CA LYS A 65 -7.62 -30.71 9.50
C LYS A 65 -7.87 -30.61 10.99
N ASN A 66 -8.91 -29.89 11.41
CA ASN A 66 -9.27 -29.75 12.82
C ASN A 66 -9.96 -31.00 13.36
N GLU A 67 -10.72 -31.73 12.53
CA GLU A 67 -11.39 -32.97 12.93
C GLU A 67 -10.41 -34.16 13.07
N LYS A 68 -9.24 -34.09 12.43
CA LYS A 68 -8.16 -35.09 12.55
C LYS A 68 -7.21 -34.87 13.73
N LYS A 69 -7.47 -33.87 14.58
CA LYS A 69 -6.64 -33.53 15.74
C LYS A 69 -7.38 -33.83 17.03
#